data_AF-L8N1Z6-F1
#
_entry.id   AF-L8N1Z6-F1
#
_cell.length_a   1.000
_cell.length_b   1.000
_cell.length_c   1.000
_cell.angle_alpha   90.00
_cell.angle_beta   90.00
_cell.angle_gamma   90.00
#
_symmetry.space_group_name_H-M   'P 1'
#
loop_
_entity.id
_entity.type
_entity.pdbx_description
1 polymer ?
#
loop_
_entity_poly.entity_id
_entity_poly.type
_entity_poly.pdbx_seq_one_letter_code
_entity_poly.pdbx_strand_id
1 'polypeptide(L)' 'MRDSRFEVKVKAKFLREGAFDVQNLITIPHAKLLRKLGELTSEQMEELEDVLLVWLGFESEEDED' A
#
# COMPACT_ATOMS: atom_id res chain seq x y z
N MET A 1 4.36 -9.28 11.37
CA MET A 1 3.63 -8.01 11.38
C MET A 1 4.25 -7.18 12.48
N ARG A 2 4.65 -5.95 12.16
CA ARG A 2 5.31 -5.04 13.12
C ARG A 2 4.31 -4.28 14.00
N ASP A 3 3.01 -4.51 13.78
CA ASP A 3 1.89 -3.88 14.49
C ASP A 3 1.91 -2.35 14.34
N SER A 4 2.26 -1.91 13.14
CA SER A 4 2.31 -0.50 12.76
C SER A 4 0.98 -0.10 12.13
N ARG A 5 0.52 1.13 12.40
CA ARG A 5 -0.67 1.72 11.75
C ARG A 5 -0.50 1.89 10.23
N PHE A 6 0.71 1.69 9.72
CA PHE A 6 1.07 1.79 8.30
C PHE A 6 1.14 0.41 7.60
N GLU A 7 0.71 -0.66 8.27
CA GLU A 7 0.57 -1.98 7.64
C GLU A 7 -0.88 -2.20 7.16
N VAL A 8 -1.08 -2.34 5.85
CA VAL A 8 -2.41 -2.48 5.23
C VAL A 8 -2.66 -3.94 4.82
N LYS A 9 -3.74 -4.53 5.37
CA LYS A 9 -4.12 -5.93 5.09
C LYS A 9 -5.06 -6.03 3.90
N VAL A 10 -4.51 -6.28 2.72
CA VAL A 10 -5.29 -6.48 1.49
C VAL A 10 -5.47 -7.96 1.18
N LYS A 11 -6.72 -8.42 1.05
CA LYS A 11 -7.03 -9.81 0.67
C LYS A 11 -7.01 -10.00 -0.85
N ALA A 12 -5.86 -10.40 -1.38
CA ALA A 12 -5.69 -10.75 -2.80
C ALA A 12 -5.40 -12.25 -2.98
N LYS A 13 -6.17 -12.94 -3.84
CA LYS A 13 -6.04 -14.40 -4.07
C LYS A 13 -4.68 -14.83 -4.63
N PHE A 14 -3.94 -13.91 -5.25
CA PHE A 14 -2.64 -14.14 -5.85
C PHE A 14 -1.46 -13.81 -4.92
N LEU A 15 -1.74 -13.33 -3.70
CA LEU A 15 -0.75 -13.07 -2.66
C LEU A 15 -0.89 -14.09 -1.52
N ARG A 16 0.19 -14.27 -0.78
CA ARG A 16 0.15 -14.99 0.50
C ARG A 16 -0.45 -14.10 1.57
N GLU A 17 -0.91 -14.70 2.65
CA GLU A 17 -1.34 -13.95 3.83
C GLU A 17 -0.21 -13.04 4.33
N GLY A 18 -0.55 -11.78 4.62
CA GLY A 18 0.40 -10.73 4.99
C GLY A 18 -0.25 -9.35 4.95
N ALA A 19 0.60 -8.33 4.95
CA ALA A 19 0.23 -6.93 4.82
C ALA A 19 1.24 -6.20 3.95
N PHE A 20 0.81 -5.12 3.31
CA PHE A 20 1.69 -4.17 2.65
C PHE A 20 2.25 -3.18 3.68
N ASP A 21 3.55 -2.94 3.63
CA ASP A 21 4.24 -1.94 4.45
C ASP A 21 4.46 -0.68 3.59
N VAL A 22 3.60 0.33 3.76
CA VAL A 22 3.67 1.55 2.95
C VAL A 22 4.87 2.43 3.30
N GLN A 23 5.58 2.14 4.41
CA GLN A 23 6.76 2.89 4.83
C GLN A 23 8.02 2.46 4.08
N ASN A 24 7.97 1.32 3.37
CA ASN A 24 9.12 0.71 2.70
C ASN A 24 8.94 0.68 1.17
N LEU A 25 8.61 1.84 0.59
CA LEU A 25 8.55 2.04 -0.85
C LEU A 25 9.94 1.93 -1.47
N ILE A 26 10.07 1.08 -2.50
CA ILE A 26 11.33 0.84 -3.20
C ILE A 26 11.14 0.95 -4.71
N THR A 27 12.15 1.48 -5.40
CA THR A 27 12.21 1.46 -6.87
C THR A 27 12.88 0.18 -7.35
N ILE A 28 12.18 -0.61 -8.16
CA ILE A 28 12.70 -1.85 -8.74
C ILE A 28 12.85 -1.71 -10.26
N PRO A 29 14.03 -2.01 -10.84
CA PRO A 29 14.20 -2.06 -12.29
C PRO A 29 13.30 -3.12 -12.93
N HIS A 30 12.66 -2.80 -14.07
CA HIS A 30 11.74 -3.71 -14.76
C HIS A 30 12.37 -5.08 -15.09
N ALA A 31 13.66 -5.12 -15.45
CA ALA A 31 14.39 -6.36 -15.74
C ALA A 31 14.49 -7.33 -14.54
N LYS A 32 14.23 -6.89 -13.31
CA LYS A 32 14.22 -7.73 -12.10
C LYS A 32 12.86 -8.41 -11.84
N LEU A 33 11.80 -8.07 -12.59
CA LEU A 33 10.48 -8.65 -12.41
C LEU A 33 10.42 -10.04 -13.07
N LEU A 34 10.03 -11.07 -12.30
CA LEU A 34 9.99 -12.47 -12.79
C LEU A 34 8.72 -12.79 -13.58
N ARG A 35 7.55 -12.40 -13.07
CA ARG A 35 6.22 -12.60 -13.70
C ARG A 35 5.15 -11.74 -13.02
N LYS A 36 4.03 -11.46 -13.72
CA LYS A 36 2.83 -10.86 -13.12
C LYS A 36 2.11 -11.88 -12.24
N LEU A 37 1.85 -11.54 -10.97
CA LEU A 37 1.07 -12.38 -10.04
C LEU A 37 -0.42 -12.11 -10.14
N GLY A 38 -0.79 -10.84 -10.32
CA GLY A 38 -2.16 -10.36 -10.38
C GLY A 38 -2.17 -8.84 -10.43
N GLU A 39 -3.33 -8.27 -10.14
CA GLU A 39 -3.58 -6.84 -10.10
C GLU A 39 -4.55 -6.57 -8.97
N LEU A 40 -4.24 -5.57 -8.15
CA LEU A 40 -5.16 -5.11 -7.11
C LEU A 40 -6.31 -4.37 -7.79
N THR A 41 -7.52 -4.48 -7.23
CA THR A 41 -8.63 -3.66 -7.69
C THR A 41 -8.38 -2.19 -7.33
N SER A 42 -9.12 -1.26 -7.95
CA SER A 42 -9.06 0.15 -7.60
C SER A 42 -9.33 0.38 -6.11
N GLU A 43 -10.35 -0.28 -5.54
CA GLU A 43 -10.68 -0.21 -4.11
C GLU A 43 -9.52 -0.68 -3.22
N GLN A 44 -8.83 -1.77 -3.62
CA GLN A 44 -7.68 -2.28 -2.87
C GLN A 44 -6.44 -1.38 -2.97
N MET A 45 -6.30 -0.65 -4.07
CA MET A 45 -5.25 0.35 -4.23
C MET A 45 -5.55 1.61 -3.41
N GLU A 46 -6.81 2.05 -3.38
CA GLU A 46 -7.27 3.19 -2.57
C GLU A 46 -6.96 2.97 -1.08
N GLU A 47 -7.25 1.78 -0.54
CA GLU A 47 -6.88 1.42 0.85
C GLU A 47 -5.38 1.59 1.16
N LEU A 48 -4.50 1.36 0.17
CA LEU A 48 -3.06 1.54 0.32
C LEU A 48 -2.66 3.01 0.22
N GLU A 49 -3.27 3.73 -0.71
CA GLU A 49 -3.01 5.14 -0.99
C GLU A 49 -3.42 6.02 0.19
N ASP A 50 -4.56 5.77 0.82
CA ASP A 50 -5.03 6.51 2.01
C ASP A 50 -4.00 6.45 3.14
N VAL A 51 -3.53 5.25 3.47
CA VAL A 51 -2.54 5.04 4.53
C VAL A 51 -1.17 5.59 4.12
N LEU A 52 -0.84 5.54 2.83
CA LEU A 52 0.38 6.14 2.29
C LEU A 52 0.35 7.67 2.42
N LEU A 53 -0.77 8.32 2.08
CA LEU A 53 -0.94 9.77 2.23
C LEU A 53 -0.80 10.19 3.69
N VAL A 54 -1.42 9.46 4.62
CA VAL A 54 -1.24 9.66 6.06
C VAL A 54 0.23 9.55 6.47
N TRP A 55 0.95 8.54 5.96
CA TRP A 55 2.38 8.38 6.26
C TRP A 55 3.24 9.51 5.71
N LEU A 56 2.88 10.03 4.53
CA LEU A 56 3.55 11.16 3.88
C LEU A 56 3.16 12.52 4.46
N GLY A 57 2.19 12.57 5.38
CA GLY A 57 1.71 13.81 6.00
C GLY A 57 0.72 14.60 5.15
N PHE A 58 0.07 13.95 4.18
CA PHE A 58 -1.02 14.53 3.38
C PHE A 58 -2.40 14.28 4.02
N GLU A 59 -2.48 14.22 5.35
CA GLU A 59 -3.79 14.27 6.02
C GLU A 59 -4.47 15.56 5.54
N SER A 60 -5.61 15.43 4.86
CA SER A 60 -6.34 16.59 4.35
C SER A 60 -6.59 17.56 5.51
N GLU A 61 -6.11 18.79 5.38
CA GLU A 61 -6.65 19.92 6.12
C GLU A 61 -8.11 20.14 5.65
N GLU A 62 -9.01 19.23 6.01
CA GLU A 62 -10.40 19.58 6.24
C GLU A 62 -10.45 20.09 7.67
N ASP A 63 -10.11 21.38 7.87
CA ASP A 63 -10.53 22.23 9.01
C ASP A 63 -9.59 23.46 9.13
N GLU A 64 -9.82 24.51 8.32
CA GLU A 64 -9.51 25.91 8.71
C GLU A 64 -10.36 26.86 7.83
N ASP A 65 -11.67 26.90 8.10
CA ASP A 65 -12.58 28.01 7.74
C ASP A 65 -12.78 28.94 8.96
#